data_AF-A0A142XKM2-F1
#
_entry.id   AF-A0A142XKM2-F1
#
_cell.length_a   1.000
_cell.length_b   1.000
_cell.length_c   1.000
_cell.angle_alpha   90.00
_cell.angle_beta   90.00
_cell.angle_gamma   90.00
#
_symmetry.space_group_name_H-M   'P 1'
#
loop_
_entity.id
_entity.type
_entity.pdbx_description
1 polymer ?
#
loop_
_entity_poly.entity_id
_entity_poly.type
_entity_poly.pdbx_seq_one_letter_code
_entity_poly.pdbx_strand_id
1 'polypeptide(L)'
;MKSEVETAEERRRRQYRRTARVLREYTARLYRLADQFAGYLDSQKGETVGAAPWAVLRDIWRVVAIQEEFKAVTLIASQMLVHYDLDEIEKADLALRLADAEHAINCAEVASSAIADRYDIRFPLRKSAPRGAPATGPRP
;
A
#
# COMPACT_ATOMS: atom_id res chain seq x y z
N MET A 1 -21.82 6.38 -34.13
CA MET A 1 -21.54 7.12 -32.87
C MET A 1 -21.95 6.41 -31.58
N LYS A 2 -22.66 5.26 -31.59
CA LYS A 2 -22.97 4.51 -30.34
C LYS A 2 -21.81 3.61 -29.84
N SER A 3 -20.91 3.17 -30.73
CA SER A 3 -19.82 2.22 -30.41
C SER A 3 -18.67 2.79 -29.58
N GLU A 4 -18.36 4.08 -29.68
CA GLU A 4 -17.27 4.70 -28.92
C GLU A 4 -17.64 4.96 -27.46
N VAL A 5 -18.92 5.20 -27.19
CA VAL A 5 -19.44 5.43 -25.84
C VAL A 5 -19.49 4.11 -25.05
N GLU A 6 -19.98 3.04 -25.68
CA GLU A 6 -19.99 1.69 -25.08
C GLU A 6 -18.57 1.20 -24.75
N THR A 7 -17.60 1.43 -25.65
CA THR A 7 -16.20 1.04 -25.40
C THR A 7 -15.52 1.87 -24.31
N ALA A 8 -15.90 3.14 -24.13
CA ALA A 8 -15.41 3.97 -23.04
C ALA A 8 -15.98 3.54 -21.68
N GLU A 9 -17.27 3.21 -21.63
CA GLU A 9 -17.93 2.76 -20.39
C GLU A 9 -17.45 1.38 -19.94
N GLU A 10 -17.30 0.43 -20.86
CA GLU A 10 -16.73 -0.89 -20.55
C GLU A 10 -15.30 -0.78 -20.01
N ARG A 11 -14.50 0.11 -20.59
CA ARG A 11 -13.12 0.38 -20.11
C ARG A 11 -13.13 0.94 -18.69
N ARG A 12 -14.04 1.87 -18.38
CA ARG A 12 -14.20 2.43 -17.03
C ARG A 12 -14.60 1.36 -16.02
N ARG A 13 -15.63 0.56 -16.32
CA ARG A 13 -16.08 -0.55 -15.43
C ARG A 13 -14.97 -1.57 -15.21
N ARG A 14 -14.19 -1.89 -16.25
CA ARG A 14 -13.02 -2.78 -16.13
C ARG A 14 -11.94 -2.18 -15.22
N GLN A 15 -11.68 -0.88 -15.35
CA GLN A 15 -10.72 -0.18 -14.48
C GLN A 15 -11.20 -0.17 -13.03
N TYR A 16 -12.48 0.12 -12.77
CA TYR A 16 -13.08 0.06 -11.43
C TYR A 16 -12.88 -1.31 -10.79
N ARG A 17 -13.30 -2.38 -11.46
CA ARG A 17 -13.16 -3.75 -10.94
C ARG A 17 -11.70 -4.09 -10.63
N ARG A 18 -10.78 -3.66 -11.49
CA ARG A 18 -9.34 -3.88 -11.27
C ARG A 18 -8.84 -3.11 -10.06
N THR A 19 -9.16 -1.82 -9.95
CA THR A 19 -8.77 -0.98 -8.81
C THR A 19 -9.35 -1.52 -7.50
N ALA A 20 -10.65 -1.82 -7.45
CA ALA A 20 -11.33 -2.36 -6.28
C ALA A 20 -10.77 -3.72 -5.84
N ARG A 21 -10.42 -4.59 -6.80
CA ARG A 21 -9.75 -5.87 -6.51
C ARG A 21 -8.36 -5.66 -5.94
N VAL A 22 -7.56 -4.80 -6.56
CA VAL A 22 -6.19 -4.52 -6.13
C VAL A 22 -6.17 -3.89 -4.74
N LEU A 23 -7.09 -2.96 -4.45
CA LEU A 23 -7.25 -2.41 -3.11
C LEU A 23 -7.48 -3.51 -2.07
N ARG A 24 -8.46 -4.38 -2.31
CA ARG A 24 -8.77 -5.50 -1.42
C ARG A 24 -7.58 -6.43 -1.18
N GLU A 25 -6.84 -6.75 -2.24
CA GLU A 25 -5.67 -7.64 -2.14
C GLU A 25 -4.55 -7.00 -1.30
N TYR A 26 -4.27 -5.71 -1.47
CA TYR A 26 -3.28 -5.01 -0.66
C TYR A 26 -3.74 -4.81 0.79
N THR A 27 -4.99 -4.40 1.03
CA THR A 27 -5.58 -4.31 2.37
C THR A 27 -5.40 -5.63 3.13
N ALA A 28 -5.78 -6.75 2.51
CA ALA A 28 -5.65 -8.07 3.13
C ALA A 28 -4.19 -8.47 3.38
N ARG A 29 -3.25 -8.06 2.52
CA ARG A 29 -1.81 -8.30 2.73
C ARG A 29 -1.27 -7.50 3.90
N LEU A 30 -1.64 -6.22 4.02
CA LEU A 30 -1.20 -5.35 5.11
C LEU A 30 -1.75 -5.82 6.46
N TYR A 31 -3.03 -6.20 6.54
CA TYR A 31 -3.57 -6.77 7.79
C TYR A 31 -2.85 -8.05 8.20
N ARG A 32 -2.59 -8.97 7.26
CA ARG A 32 -1.81 -10.19 7.58
C ARG A 32 -0.42 -9.88 8.11
N LEU A 33 0.27 -8.88 7.56
CA LEU A 33 1.59 -8.47 8.05
C LEU A 33 1.49 -7.81 9.43
N ALA A 34 0.48 -6.96 9.64
CA ALA A 34 0.22 -6.34 10.95
C ALA A 34 -0.07 -7.40 12.02
N ASP A 35 -0.90 -8.41 11.74
CA ASP A 35 -1.19 -9.51 12.65
C ASP A 35 0.06 -10.35 12.97
N GLN A 36 0.88 -10.62 11.95
CA GLN A 36 2.16 -11.32 12.15
C GLN A 36 3.10 -10.54 13.07
N PHE A 37 3.18 -9.22 12.91
CA PHE A 37 3.98 -8.35 13.76
C PHE A 37 3.43 -8.25 15.19
N ALA A 38 2.11 -8.16 15.36
CA ALA A 38 1.48 -8.18 16.67
C ALA A 38 1.77 -9.49 17.41
N GLY A 39 1.57 -10.64 16.76
CA GLY A 39 1.89 -11.95 17.31
C GLY A 39 3.38 -12.12 17.64
N TYR A 40 4.25 -11.57 16.79
CA TYR A 40 5.69 -11.56 17.05
C TYR A 40 6.03 -10.73 18.31
N LEU A 41 5.54 -9.50 18.40
CA LEU A 41 5.76 -8.63 19.56
C LEU A 41 5.23 -9.25 20.86
N ASP A 42 4.07 -9.90 20.81
CA ASP A 42 3.50 -10.62 21.95
C ASP A 42 4.38 -11.79 22.39
N SER A 43 4.94 -12.56 21.45
CA SER A 43 5.85 -13.67 21.75
C SER A 43 7.18 -13.23 22.38
N GLN A 44 7.57 -11.96 22.20
CA GLN A 44 8.85 -11.41 22.65
C GLN A 44 8.75 -10.66 23.99
N LYS A 45 7.57 -10.66 24.63
CA LYS A 45 7.35 -10.00 25.93
C LYS A 45 8.21 -10.65 27.01
N GLY A 46 9.22 -9.92 27.49
CA GLY A 46 10.13 -10.35 28.56
C GLY A 46 11.44 -10.98 28.09
N GLU A 47 11.66 -11.11 26.79
CA GLU A 47 12.93 -11.60 26.24
C GLU A 47 13.96 -10.47 26.08
N THR A 48 15.23 -10.79 26.33
CA THR A 48 16.36 -9.89 26.04
C THR A 48 16.48 -9.68 24.54
N VAL A 49 16.53 -8.41 24.11
CA VAL A 49 16.55 -8.05 22.69
C VAL A 49 17.92 -8.36 22.08
N GLY A 50 17.96 -9.37 21.21
CA GLY A 50 19.09 -9.65 20.33
C GLY A 50 18.95 -8.96 18.97
N ALA A 51 19.65 -9.46 17.94
CA ALA A 51 19.45 -8.99 16.57
C ALA A 51 18.06 -9.41 16.04
N ALA A 52 17.46 -8.58 15.18
CA ALA A 52 16.18 -8.90 14.55
C ALA A 52 16.30 -10.16 13.67
N PRO A 53 15.35 -11.11 13.76
CA PRO A 53 15.31 -12.24 12.84
C PRO A 53 15.18 -11.76 11.39
N TRP A 54 15.91 -12.41 10.47
CA TRP A 54 15.86 -12.06 9.04
C TRP A 54 14.44 -12.10 8.46
N ALA A 55 13.61 -13.03 8.91
CA ALA A 55 12.21 -13.12 8.51
C ALA A 55 11.44 -11.83 8.81
N VAL A 56 11.62 -11.29 10.02
CA VAL A 56 10.97 -10.05 10.49
C VAL A 56 11.47 -8.85 9.67
N LEU A 57 12.78 -8.76 9.45
CA LEU A 57 13.37 -7.70 8.61
C LEU A 57 12.78 -7.72 7.19
N ARG A 58 12.73 -8.89 6.57
CA ARG A 58 12.13 -9.07 5.23
C ARG A 58 10.67 -8.64 5.21
N ASP A 59 9.91 -8.98 6.25
CA ASP A 59 8.49 -8.65 6.32
C ASP A 59 8.27 -7.14 6.52
N ILE A 60 9.15 -6.45 7.25
CA ILE A 60 9.08 -4.97 7.32
C ILE A 60 9.37 -4.35 5.94
N TRP A 61 10.39 -4.84 5.22
CA TRP A 61 10.65 -4.37 3.85
C TRP A 61 9.48 -4.62 2.90
N ARG A 62 8.72 -5.72 3.10
CA ARG A 62 7.49 -5.97 2.35
C ARG A 62 6.42 -4.94 2.66
N VAL A 63 6.25 -4.52 3.92
CA VAL A 63 5.32 -3.43 4.27
C VAL A 63 5.69 -2.15 3.54
N VAL A 64 6.97 -1.74 3.59
CA VAL A 64 7.44 -0.51 2.91
C VAL A 64 7.15 -0.57 1.40
N ALA A 65 7.48 -1.68 0.74
CA ALA A 65 7.23 -1.85 -0.69
C ALA A 65 5.73 -1.83 -1.04
N ILE A 66 4.91 -2.51 -0.23
CA ILE A 66 3.45 -2.53 -0.42
C ILE A 66 2.87 -1.13 -0.22
N GLN A 67 3.29 -0.39 0.79
CA GLN A 67 2.73 0.94 1.09
C GLN A 67 2.95 1.94 -0.05
N GLU A 68 4.12 1.95 -0.72
CA GLU A 68 4.35 2.84 -1.87
C GLU A 68 3.37 2.54 -3.01
N GLU A 69 3.21 1.28 -3.38
CA GLU A 69 2.28 0.86 -4.43
C GLU A 69 0.83 1.12 -4.03
N PHE A 70 0.50 0.88 -2.76
CA PHE A 70 -0.86 1.00 -2.26
C PHE A 70 -1.32 2.46 -2.16
N LYS A 71 -0.41 3.40 -1.84
CA LYS A 71 -0.65 4.85 -1.93
C LYS A 71 -0.99 5.31 -3.36
N ALA A 72 -0.35 4.71 -4.37
CA ALA A 72 -0.67 5.02 -5.76
C ALA A 72 -2.06 4.50 -6.16
N VAL A 73 -2.44 3.28 -5.74
CA VAL A 73 -3.75 2.70 -6.04
C VAL A 73 -4.89 3.43 -5.30
N THR A 74 -4.68 3.82 -4.04
CA THR A 74 -5.63 4.63 -3.27
C THR A 74 -5.85 6.01 -3.90
N LEU A 75 -4.80 6.64 -4.45
CA LEU A 75 -4.95 7.88 -5.22
C LEU A 75 -5.82 7.67 -6.47
N ILE A 76 -5.57 6.61 -7.24
CA ILE A 76 -6.38 6.28 -8.43
C ILE A 76 -7.85 6.07 -8.02
N ALA A 77 -8.11 5.30 -6.96
CA ALA A 77 -9.46 5.06 -6.47
C ALA A 77 -10.16 6.35 -6.01
N SER A 78 -9.43 7.24 -5.34
CA SER A 78 -9.95 8.56 -4.93
C SER A 78 -10.32 9.41 -6.14
N GLN A 79 -9.48 9.43 -7.18
CA GLN A 79 -9.78 10.11 -8.44
C GLN A 79 -10.99 9.51 -9.14
N MET A 80 -11.17 8.19 -9.08
CA MET A 80 -12.35 7.52 -9.65
C MET A 80 -13.63 7.95 -8.94
N LEU A 81 -13.65 8.07 -7.60
CA LEU A 81 -14.83 8.57 -6.88
C LEU A 81 -15.24 9.98 -7.29
N VAL A 82 -14.28 10.84 -7.62
CA VAL A 82 -14.55 12.25 -7.97
C VAL A 82 -14.90 12.42 -9.45
N HIS A 83 -14.23 11.68 -10.34
CA HIS A 83 -14.26 11.96 -11.77
C HIS A 83 -15.01 10.91 -12.60
N TYR A 84 -15.34 9.74 -12.05
CA TYR A 84 -16.05 8.71 -12.78
C TYR A 84 -17.54 8.78 -12.44
N ASP A 85 -18.37 8.59 -13.45
CA ASP A 85 -19.81 8.41 -13.29
C ASP A 85 -20.08 6.96 -12.82
N LEU A 86 -19.80 6.72 -11.53
CA LEU A 86 -20.07 5.47 -10.85
C LEU A 86 -21.51 5.45 -10.35
N ASP A 87 -22.13 4.28 -10.34
CA ASP A 87 -23.41 4.14 -9.65
C ASP A 87 -23.22 4.24 -8.12
N GLU A 88 -24.32 4.46 -7.38
CA GLU A 88 -24.27 4.66 -5.93
C GLU A 88 -23.69 3.45 -5.16
N ILE A 89 -23.88 2.23 -5.67
CA ILE A 89 -23.31 1.01 -5.07
C ILE A 89 -21.81 0.98 -5.32
N GLU A 90 -21.36 1.26 -6.54
CA GLU A 90 -19.93 1.33 -6.88
C GLU A 90 -19.20 2.43 -6.08
N LYS A 91 -19.84 3.59 -5.88
CA LYS A 91 -19.32 4.66 -5.02
C LYS A 91 -19.16 4.20 -3.58
N ALA A 92 -20.20 3.62 -2.99
CA ALA A 92 -20.16 3.14 -1.60
C ALA A 92 -19.11 2.02 -1.42
N ASP A 93 -19.03 1.08 -2.36
CA ASP A 93 -18.09 -0.03 -2.37
C ASP A 93 -16.63 0.45 -2.42
N LEU A 94 -16.35 1.46 -3.25
CA LEU A 94 -15.02 2.04 -3.40
C LEU A 94 -14.64 2.95 -2.22
N ALA A 95 -15.59 3.72 -1.68
CA ALA A 95 -15.39 4.53 -0.48
C ALA A 95 -15.07 3.66 0.75
N LEU A 96 -15.80 2.56 0.94
CA LEU A 96 -15.52 1.60 2.01
C LEU A 96 -14.11 1.01 1.88
N ARG A 97 -13.69 0.62 0.66
CA ARG A 97 -12.33 0.11 0.43
C ARG A 97 -11.24 1.13 0.69
N LEU A 98 -11.51 2.41 0.43
CA LEU A 98 -10.55 3.48 0.74
C LEU A 98 -10.41 3.67 2.24
N ALA A 99 -11.51 3.63 3.00
CA ALA A 99 -11.47 3.65 4.46
C ALA A 99 -10.70 2.44 5.02
N ASP A 100 -10.97 1.23 4.49
CA ASP A 100 -10.24 0.02 4.88
C ASP A 100 -8.75 0.10 4.53
N ALA A 101 -8.41 0.69 3.38
CA ALA A 101 -7.04 0.86 2.93
C ALA A 101 -6.26 1.82 3.83
N GLU A 102 -6.86 2.96 4.19
CA GLU A 102 -6.28 3.93 5.12
C GLU A 102 -6.03 3.28 6.48
N HIS A 103 -7.03 2.56 7.01
CA HIS A 103 -6.88 1.87 8.28
C HIS A 103 -5.78 0.80 8.23
N ALA A 104 -5.74 -0.01 7.18
CA ALA A 104 -4.71 -1.05 7.01
C ALA A 104 -3.29 -0.47 6.90
N ILE A 105 -3.11 0.66 6.22
CA ILE A 105 -1.82 1.38 6.17
C ILE A 105 -1.40 1.79 7.58
N ASN A 106 -2.30 2.43 8.33
CA ASN A 106 -2.03 2.88 9.70
C ASN A 106 -1.68 1.70 10.62
N CYS A 107 -2.42 0.59 10.56
CA CYS A 107 -2.12 -0.61 11.35
C CYS A 107 -0.74 -1.19 11.02
N ALA A 108 -0.42 -1.34 9.73
CA ALA A 108 0.87 -1.86 9.30
C ALA A 108 2.03 -0.92 9.68
N GLU A 109 1.82 0.39 9.62
CA GLU A 109 2.81 1.40 10.02
C GLU A 109 3.08 1.37 11.52
N VAL A 110 2.04 1.33 12.35
CA VAL A 110 2.19 1.23 13.81
C VAL A 110 2.91 -0.06 14.20
N ALA A 111 2.48 -1.20 13.64
CA ALA A 111 3.07 -2.50 13.97
C ALA A 111 4.53 -2.63 13.49
N SER A 112 4.84 -2.15 12.28
CA SER A 112 6.21 -2.19 11.75
C SER A 112 7.14 -1.20 12.45
N SER A 113 6.66 0.01 12.81
CA SER A 113 7.42 1.00 13.58
C SER A 113 7.78 0.47 14.97
N ALA A 114 6.85 -0.19 15.65
CA ALA A 114 7.12 -0.79 16.96
C ALA A 114 8.26 -1.83 16.92
N ILE A 115 8.32 -2.64 15.85
CA ILE A 115 9.43 -3.58 15.64
C ILE A 115 10.71 -2.83 15.25
N ALA A 116 10.61 -1.85 14.35
CA ALA A 116 11.76 -1.06 13.91
C ALA A 116 12.46 -0.37 15.09
N ASP A 117 11.68 0.26 15.97
CA ASP A 117 12.17 0.92 17.19
C ASP A 117 12.81 -0.08 18.15
N ARG A 118 12.20 -1.26 18.33
CA ARG A 118 12.76 -2.32 19.20
C ARG A 118 14.16 -2.75 18.78
N TYR A 119 14.45 -2.77 17.48
CA TYR A 119 15.73 -3.25 16.93
C TYR A 119 16.61 -2.12 16.37
N ASP A 120 16.28 -0.84 16.61
CA ASP A 120 16.93 0.34 16.01
C ASP A 120 17.13 0.20 14.49
N ILE A 121 16.13 -0.33 13.79
CA ILE A 121 16.16 -0.50 12.34
C ILE A 121 15.87 0.84 11.68
N ARG A 122 16.88 1.41 11.03
CA ARG A 122 16.73 2.62 10.22
C ARG A 122 16.43 2.25 8.78
N PHE A 123 15.23 2.61 8.31
CA PHE A 123 14.95 2.55 6.88
C PHE A 123 15.60 3.76 6.21
N PRO A 124 16.37 3.57 5.13
CA PRO A 124 16.63 4.67 4.23
C PRO A 124 15.25 5.10 3.70
N LEU A 125 14.74 6.22 4.18
CA LEU A 125 13.75 6.98 3.42
C LEU A 125 14.34 7.04 2.01
N ARG A 126 13.63 6.49 1.00
CA ARG A 126 13.98 6.79 -0.38
C ARG A 126 14.01 8.31 -0.42
N LYS A 127 15.22 8.90 -0.45
CA LYS A 127 15.39 10.26 -0.91
C LYS A 127 14.75 10.20 -2.28
N SER A 128 13.61 10.83 -2.42
CA SER A 128 13.07 11.18 -3.72
C SER A 128 14.23 11.85 -4.43
N ALA A 129 14.91 11.11 -5.30
CA ALA A 129 15.93 11.70 -6.13
C ALA A 129 15.23 12.88 -6.80
N PRO A 130 15.79 14.11 -6.71
CA PRO A 130 15.16 15.26 -7.33
C PRO A 130 14.89 14.87 -8.79
N ARG A 131 13.61 14.85 -9.19
CA ARG A 131 13.23 14.68 -10.58
C ARG A 131 13.93 15.80 -11.34
N GLY A 132 15.03 15.49 -12.02
CA GLY A 132 15.81 16.49 -12.73
C GLY A 132 17.34 16.34 -12.71
N ALA A 133 17.93 15.28 -12.14
CA ALA A 133 19.37 15.07 -12.37
C ALA A 133 19.61 14.73 -13.85
N PRO A 134 20.30 15.58 -14.64
CA PRO A 134 20.58 15.29 -16.03
C PRO A 134 21.48 14.06 -16.11
N ALA A 135 21.18 13.18 -17.06
CA ALA A 135 22.03 12.05 -17.40
C ALA A 135 23.31 12.56 -18.08
N THR A 136 24.25 13.13 -17.31
CA THR A 136 25.57 13.53 -17.79
C THR A 136 26.64 12.81 -17.00
N GLY A 137 26.77 11.51 -17.26
CA GLY A 137 28.02 10.80 -17.10
C GLY A 137 28.65 10.62 -18.48
N PRO A 138 29.98 10.76 -18.63
CA PRO A 138 30.64 10.49 -19.91
C PRO A 138 30.44 9.02 -20.25
N ARG A 139 29.91 8.74 -21.45
CA ARG A 139 29.90 7.37 -21.97
C ARG A 139 31.34 6.98 -22.35
N PRO A 140 31.78 5.76 -22.00
CA PRO A 140 33.00 5.17 -22.54
C PRO A 140 32.89 4.90 -24.05
#